data_AF-A0A6A1QHE0-F1
#
_entry.id   AF-A0A6A1QHE0-F1
#
_cell.length_a   1.000
_cell.length_b   1.000
_cell.length_c   1.000
_cell.angle_alpha   90.00
_cell.angle_beta   90.00
_cell.angle_gamma   90.00
#
_symmetry.space_group_name_H-M   'P 1'
#
loop_
_entity.id
_entity.type
_entity.pdbx_description
1 polymer ?
#
loop_
_entity_poly.entity_id
_entity_poly.type
_entity_poly.pdbx_seq_one_letter_code
_entity_poly.pdbx_strand_id
1 'polypeptide(L)'
;TYQVDLKPNGSEIMRPLVGQNVESFGNLAVSLVIQWRFVNRVQKQMNAFLEGFTELLPIDLIKIFDENELELLMCGLGDVDVNDWRQHSIYKNGYCPNHPVIQWFWK
;
A
#
# COMPACT_ATOMS: atom_id res chain seq x y z
N THR A 1 -20.86 10.96 -7.06
CA THR A 1 -19.79 10.49 -6.16
C THR A 1 -20.45 9.74 -5.01
N TYR A 2 -20.10 8.48 -4.77
CA TYR A 2 -20.73 7.67 -3.72
C TYR A 2 -20.12 8.04 -2.36
N GLN A 3 -20.94 8.48 -1.41
CA GLN A 3 -20.51 8.82 -0.06
C GLN A 3 -20.79 7.62 0.86
N VAL A 4 -19.79 7.23 1.65
CA VAL A 4 -19.89 6.13 2.62
C VAL A 4 -19.46 6.66 3.98
N ASP A 5 -20.34 6.51 4.95
CA ASP A 5 -20.05 6.85 6.33
C ASP A 5 -19.20 5.73 6.96
N LEU A 6 -18.01 6.10 7.46
CA LEU A 6 -17.05 5.15 8.05
C LEU A 6 -17.43 4.69 9.46
N LYS A 7 -18.36 5.41 10.10
CA LYS A 7 -19.02 5.08 11.36
C LYS A 7 -20.45 5.60 11.31
N PRO A 8 -21.37 5.09 12.15
CA PRO A 8 -22.75 5.59 12.20
C PRO A 8 -22.78 7.11 12.36
N ASN A 9 -23.56 7.78 11.50
CA ASN A 9 -23.70 9.23 11.42
C ASN A 9 -22.37 9.98 11.21
N GLY A 10 -21.38 9.35 10.56
CA GLY A 10 -20.06 9.93 10.32
C GLY A 10 -20.11 11.27 9.59
N SER A 11 -21.08 11.42 8.68
CA SER A 11 -21.35 12.64 7.93
C SER A 11 -21.88 13.81 8.79
N GLU A 12 -22.48 13.51 9.94
CA GLU A 12 -23.04 14.50 10.88
C GLU A 12 -22.03 14.93 11.96
N ILE A 13 -20.87 14.29 12.01
CA ILE A 13 -19.84 14.55 13.03
C ILE A 13 -19.04 15.79 12.61
N MET A 14 -19.64 16.94 12.87
CA MET A 14 -19.07 18.24 12.58
C MET A 14 -18.16 18.70 13.72
N ARG A 15 -16.85 18.47 13.54
CA ARG A 15 -15.74 18.91 14.40
C ARG A 15 -15.70 18.30 15.81
N PRO A 16 -14.49 18.20 16.42
CA PRO A 16 -14.36 17.76 17.80
C PRO A 16 -15.20 18.70 18.68
N LEU A 17 -16.08 18.10 19.49
CA LEU A 17 -16.81 18.79 20.55
C LEU A 17 -15.79 19.55 21.40
N VAL A 18 -16.08 20.82 21.73
CA VAL A 18 -15.23 21.65 22.59
C VAL A 18 -14.92 20.87 23.86
N GLY A 19 -13.69 20.37 24.00
CA GLY A 19 -13.25 19.48 25.09
C GLY A 19 -12.67 18.12 24.67
N GLN A 20 -12.80 17.70 23.42
CA GLN A 20 -12.09 16.52 22.89
C GLN A 20 -10.79 16.93 22.18
N ASN A 21 -9.70 16.19 22.45
CA ASN A 21 -8.41 16.44 21.80
C ASN A 21 -8.56 16.23 20.27
N VAL A 22 -8.30 17.28 19.50
CA VAL A 22 -8.36 17.28 18.03
C VAL A 22 -7.46 16.18 17.45
N GLU A 23 -6.33 15.90 18.11
CA GLU A 23 -5.36 14.88 17.71
C GLU A 23 -5.93 13.47 17.80
N SER A 24 -6.66 13.14 18.88
CA SER A 24 -7.27 11.81 19.02
C SER A 24 -8.41 11.58 18.03
N PHE A 25 -9.17 12.63 17.71
CA PHE A 25 -10.20 12.58 16.68
C PHE A 25 -9.60 12.38 15.28
N GLY A 26 -8.50 13.09 14.96
CA GLY A 26 -7.76 12.93 13.71
C GLY A 26 -7.23 11.51 13.54
N ASN A 27 -6.59 10.96 14.58
CA ASN A 27 -6.06 9.60 14.57
C ASN A 27 -7.17 8.54 14.39
N LEU A 28 -8.33 8.74 15.01
CA LEU A 28 -9.49 7.87 14.83
C LEU A 28 -10.01 7.91 13.38
N ALA A 29 -10.12 9.10 12.79
CA ALA A 29 -10.57 9.24 11.40
C ALA A 29 -9.62 8.55 10.42
N VAL A 30 -8.30 8.71 10.61
CA VAL A 30 -7.27 8.04 9.79
C VAL A 30 -7.40 6.52 9.91
N SER A 31 -7.55 5.99 11.13
CA SER A 31 -7.74 4.56 11.36
C SER A 31 -8.98 4.01 10.63
N LEU A 32 -10.12 4.71 10.71
CA LEU A 32 -11.35 4.33 10.02
C LEU A 32 -11.20 4.33 8.49
N VAL A 33 -10.47 5.29 7.93
CA VAL A 33 -10.17 5.35 6.49
C VAL A 33 -9.30 4.16 6.08
N ILE A 34 -8.25 3.84 6.85
CA ILE A 34 -7.36 2.69 6.59
C ILE A 34 -8.17 1.38 6.60
N GLN A 35 -8.97 1.17 7.65
CA GLN A 35 -9.81 -0.03 7.78
C GLN A 35 -10.78 -0.18 6.60
N TRP A 36 -11.47 0.90 6.22
CA TRP A 36 -12.37 0.87 5.07
C TRP A 36 -11.63 0.62 3.75
N ARG A 37 -10.45 1.23 3.57
CA ARG A 37 -9.69 1.18 2.32
C ARG A 37 -9.01 -0.17 2.09
N PHE A 38 -8.53 -0.82 3.15
CA PHE A 38 -7.66 -2.01 3.04
C PHE A 38 -8.25 -3.30 3.63
N VAL A 39 -9.24 -3.22 4.52
CA VAL A 39 -9.77 -4.40 5.24
C VAL A 39 -11.23 -4.66 4.85
N ASN A 40 -12.13 -3.75 5.20
CA ASN A 40 -13.58 -3.99 5.18
C ASN A 40 -14.12 -4.42 3.81
N ARG A 41 -13.55 -3.88 2.73
CA ARG A 41 -14.01 -4.12 1.35
C ARG A 41 -13.53 -5.44 0.75
N VAL A 42 -12.51 -6.06 1.33
CA VAL A 42 -11.82 -7.24 0.79
C VAL A 42 -11.81 -8.42 1.77
N GLN A 43 -12.43 -8.28 2.95
CA GLN A 43 -12.37 -9.29 4.01
C GLN A 43 -12.81 -10.69 3.55
N LYS A 44 -13.90 -10.79 2.77
CA LYS A 44 -14.40 -12.10 2.30
C LYS A 44 -13.41 -12.79 1.37
N GLN A 45 -12.81 -12.02 0.46
CA GLN A 45 -11.82 -12.49 -0.50
C GLN A 45 -10.52 -12.88 0.21
N MET A 46 -10.11 -12.09 1.20
CA MET A 46 -8.92 -12.38 2.02
C MET A 46 -9.11 -13.64 2.85
N ASN A 47 -10.28 -13.85 3.45
CA ASN A 47 -10.56 -15.07 4.21
C ASN A 47 -10.50 -16.32 3.31
N ALA A 48 -11.11 -16.28 2.13
CA ALA A 48 -11.05 -17.40 1.19
C ALA A 48 -9.61 -17.68 0.69
N PHE A 49 -8.81 -16.62 0.49
CA PHE A 49 -7.39 -16.77 0.16
C PHE A 49 -6.62 -17.43 1.31
N LEU A 50 -6.83 -16.99 2.56
CA LEU A 50 -6.18 -17.56 3.73
C LEU A 50 -6.59 -19.02 3.96
N GLU A 51 -7.87 -19.37 3.75
CA GLU A 51 -8.33 -20.77 3.83
C GLU A 51 -7.51 -21.64 2.88
N GLY A 52 -7.48 -21.33 1.58
CA GLY A 52 -6.70 -22.11 0.61
C GLY A 52 -5.19 -22.09 0.85
N PHE A 53 -4.64 -20.98 1.34
CA PHE A 53 -3.22 -20.89 1.69
C PHE A 53 -2.88 -21.80 2.89
N THR A 54 -3.76 -21.85 3.89
CA THR A 54 -3.56 -22.66 5.11
C THR A 54 -3.84 -24.14 4.94
N GLU A 55 -4.52 -24.55 3.86
CA GLU A 55 -4.62 -25.95 3.45
C GLU A 55 -3.27 -26.54 3.06
N LEU A 56 -2.37 -25.72 2.51
CA LEU A 56 -1.03 -26.13 2.08
C LEU A 56 0.03 -25.88 3.15
N LEU A 57 -0.05 -24.75 3.86
CA LEU A 57 0.95 -24.30 4.82
C LEU A 57 0.31 -23.97 6.17
N PRO A 58 0.69 -24.63 7.28
CA PRO A 58 0.21 -24.28 8.61
C PRO A 58 0.49 -22.82 8.94
N ILE A 59 -0.54 -22.09 9.38
CA ILE A 59 -0.45 -20.65 9.64
C ILE A 59 0.63 -20.29 10.69
N ASP A 60 0.88 -21.17 11.64
CA ASP A 60 1.86 -20.94 12.70
C ASP A 60 3.31 -20.94 12.18
N LEU A 61 3.57 -21.61 11.07
CA LEU A 61 4.88 -21.57 10.40
C LEU A 61 5.09 -20.26 9.63
N ILE A 62 4.01 -19.61 9.21
CA ILE A 62 4.07 -18.36 8.45
C ILE A 62 4.13 -17.14 9.38
N LYS A 63 3.51 -17.23 10.55
CA LYS A 63 3.52 -16.16 11.57
C LYS A 63 4.90 -15.84 12.18
N ILE A 64 5.92 -16.65 11.91
CA ILE A 64 7.30 -16.36 12.35
C ILE A 64 7.97 -15.27 11.50
N PHE A 65 7.49 -15.08 10.26
CA PHE A 65 7.98 -14.07 9.34
C PHE A 65 7.22 -12.76 9.55
N ASP A 66 7.92 -11.63 9.47
CA ASP A 66 7.26 -10.32 9.35
C ASP A 66 6.71 -10.09 7.92
N GLU A 67 6.01 -8.99 7.70
CA GLU A 67 5.42 -8.68 6.40
C GLU A 67 6.45 -8.54 5.25
N ASN A 68 7.67 -8.08 5.55
CA ASN A 68 8.73 -7.87 4.55
C ASN A 68 9.40 -9.20 4.19
N GLU A 69 9.64 -10.04 5.19
CA GLU A 69 10.18 -11.38 5.00
C GLU A 69 9.20 -12.29 4.25
N LEU A 70 7.90 -12.19 4.56
CA LEU A 70 6.87 -12.94 3.86
C LEU A 70 6.75 -12.49 2.39
N GLU A 71 6.84 -11.19 2.12
CA GLU A 71 6.89 -10.66 0.75
C GLU A 71 8.10 -11.22 0.00
N LEU A 72 9.29 -11.17 0.60
CA LEU A 72 10.51 -11.69 0.00
C LEU A 72 10.40 -13.20 -0.26
N LEU A 73 9.82 -13.96 0.67
CA LEU A 73 9.63 -15.41 0.54
C LEU A 73 8.70 -15.77 -0.63
N MET A 74 7.60 -15.03 -0.79
CA MET A 74 6.57 -15.32 -1.79
C MET A 74 6.88 -14.74 -3.17
N CYS A 75 7.42 -13.52 -3.20
CA CYS A 75 7.58 -12.71 -4.42
C CYS A 75 9.03 -12.57 -4.87
N GLY A 76 9.99 -12.90 -4.00
CA GLY A 76 11.42 -12.69 -4.29
C GLY A 76 11.81 -11.23 -4.33
N LEU A 77 12.99 -10.95 -4.88
CA LEU A 77 13.43 -9.59 -5.18
C LEU A 77 12.86 -9.18 -6.53
N GLY A 78 12.14 -8.05 -6.57
CA GLY A 78 11.77 -7.43 -7.84
C GLY A 78 13.02 -6.98 -8.57
N ASP A 79 13.32 -7.60 -9.70
CA ASP A 79 14.37 -7.15 -10.61
C ASP A 79 13.77 -6.23 -11.67
N VAL A 80 14.36 -5.06 -11.83
CA VAL A 80 13.91 -4.07 -12.82
C VAL A 80 14.78 -4.22 -14.05
N ASP A 81 14.16 -4.49 -15.19
CA ASP A 81 14.89 -4.48 -16.46
C ASP A 81 15.37 -3.06 -16.77
N VAL A 82 16.64 -2.81 -16.46
CA VAL A 82 17.29 -1.51 -16.67
C VAL A 82 17.36 -1.16 -18.15
N ASN A 83 17.42 -2.15 -19.05
CA ASN A 83 17.41 -1.90 -20.49
C ASN A 83 16.03 -1.39 -20.92
N ASP A 84 14.96 -2.02 -20.45
CA ASP A 84 13.59 -1.58 -20.70
C ASP A 84 13.35 -0.18 -20.13
N TRP A 85 13.77 0.05 -18.88
CA TRP A 85 13.64 1.34 -18.23
C TRP A 85 14.39 2.45 -19.00
N ARG A 86 15.61 2.17 -19.45
CA ARG A 86 16.41 3.11 -20.24
C ARG A 86 15.76 3.41 -21.59
N GLN A 87 15.22 2.40 -22.28
CA GLN A 87 14.57 2.55 -23.59
C GLN A 87 13.32 3.42 -23.52
N HIS A 88 12.57 3.32 -22.42
CA HIS A 88 11.31 4.04 -22.23
C HIS A 88 11.46 5.35 -21.43
N SER A 89 12.69 5.82 -21.21
CA SER A 89 12.96 7.08 -20.50
C SER A 89 12.99 8.29 -21.44
N ILE A 90 12.26 9.35 -21.09
CA ILE A 90 12.20 10.61 -21.85
C ILE A 90 13.08 11.67 -21.20
N TYR A 91 13.96 12.28 -21.99
CA TYR A 91 14.89 13.33 -21.55
C TYR A 91 14.34 14.73 -21.89
N LYS A 92 14.44 15.68 -20.96
CA LYS A 92 13.95 17.06 -21.10
C LYS A 92 15.05 18.07 -20.76
N ASN A 93 14.80 19.36 -21.05
CA ASN A 93 15.66 20.49 -20.70
C ASN A 93 17.11 20.38 -21.23
N GLY A 94 17.26 19.90 -22.48
CA GLY A 94 18.57 19.79 -23.15
C GLY A 94 19.30 18.47 -22.93
N TYR A 95 18.79 17.57 -22.08
CA TYR A 95 19.29 16.21 -21.98
C TYR A 95 18.85 15.36 -23.16
N CYS A 96 19.72 14.45 -23.58
CA CYS A 96 19.47 13.45 -24.60
C CYS A 96 20.20 12.14 -24.24
N PRO A 97 19.88 11.00 -24.88
CA PRO A 97 20.49 9.70 -24.56
C PRO A 97 22.02 9.67 -24.63
N ASN A 98 22.60 10.56 -25.46
CA ASN A 98 24.05 10.67 -25.68
C ASN A 98 24.73 11.69 -24.76
N HIS A 99 23.99 12.39 -23.91
CA HIS A 99 24.56 13.36 -22.98
C HIS A 99 25.46 12.65 -21.95
N PRO A 100 26.69 13.12 -21.65
CA PRO A 100 27.62 12.45 -20.75
C PRO A 100 27.01 12.10 -19.38
N VAL A 101 26.24 13.03 -18.81
CA VAL A 101 25.53 12.82 -17.53
C VAL A 101 24.48 11.71 -17.61
N ILE A 102 23.78 11.56 -18.74
CA ILE A 102 22.79 10.49 -18.93
C ILE A 102 23.49 9.14 -19.10
N GLN A 103 24.64 9.11 -19.78
CA GLN A 103 25.45 7.89 -19.88
C GLN A 103 25.98 7.45 -18.51
N TRP A 104 26.39 8.39 -17.65
CA TRP A 104 26.80 8.07 -16.27
C TRP A 104 25.65 7.62 -15.39
N PHE A 105 24.46 8.17 -15.57
CA PHE A 105 23.28 7.75 -14.81
C PHE A 105 22.90 6.28 -15.06
N TRP A 106 23.06 5.81 -16.30
CA TRP A 106 22.76 4.42 -16.70
C TRP A 106 23.95 3.47 -16.65
N LYS A 107 25.11 3.95 -16.18
CA LYS A 107 26.32 3.13 -16.01
C LYS A 107 26.37 2.59 -14.59
#